data_AF-A0A7C1M7E6-F1
#
_entry.id   AF-A0A7C1M7E6-F1
#
_cell.length_a   1.000
_cell.length_b   1.000
_cell.length_c   1.000
_cell.angle_alpha   90.00
_cell.angle_beta   90.00
_cell.angle_gamma   90.00
#
_symmetry.space_group_name_H-M   'P 1'
#
loop_
_entity.id
_entity.type
_entity.pdbx_description
1 polymer ?
#
loop_
_entity_poly.entity_id
_entity_poly.type
_entity_poly.pdbx_seq_one_letter_code
_entity_poly.pdbx_strand_id
1 'polypeptide(L)'
;DELFTPIIALKEFLTKYRNKKSFFVTTAEVEKEFQNFPKVESNGSEMPDFVIIGDFRDNWDVNRLNLAFKFVFKGAKLLGTQGNRYFLDRKGEPVLDTGSFVKLIASAAGVVPQIFGKPLKEYFLQALDMLDLNSNEVIVIGDDLETDIAGAINMGLLAFLVRTGKGQFYEPNRSQISPFTLIDSLNSILDYF
;
A
#
# COMPACT_ATOMS: atom_id res chain seq x y z
N ASP A 1 -12.61 15.76 3.03
CA ASP A 1 -12.98 15.08 1.79
C ASP A 1 -11.85 15.03 0.74
N GLU A 2 -10.56 15.04 1.17
CA GLU A 2 -9.39 15.05 0.26
C GLU A 2 -8.44 13.86 0.47
N LEU A 3 -8.83 12.87 1.28
CA LEU A 3 -7.97 11.76 1.67
C LEU A 3 -8.28 10.51 0.84
N PHE A 4 -7.43 10.20 -0.15
CA PHE A 4 -7.46 8.91 -0.84
C PHE A 4 -6.48 7.93 -0.20
N THR A 5 -6.94 6.72 0.13
CA THR A 5 -6.13 5.69 0.79
C THR A 5 -6.30 4.34 0.11
N PRO A 6 -5.35 3.41 0.27
CA PRO A 6 -5.52 2.05 -0.25
C PRO A 6 -6.71 1.30 0.37
N ILE A 7 -7.16 1.72 1.55
CA ILE A 7 -8.37 1.19 2.19
C ILE A 7 -9.61 1.53 1.37
N ILE A 8 -9.69 2.74 0.79
CA ILE A 8 -10.81 3.16 -0.08
C ILE A 8 -10.81 2.30 -1.35
N ALA A 9 -9.68 2.20 -2.04
CA ALA A 9 -9.55 1.36 -3.25
C ALA A 9 -9.91 -0.11 -2.98
N LEU A 10 -9.50 -0.66 -1.83
CA LEU A 10 -9.85 -2.02 -1.43
C LEU A 10 -11.35 -2.16 -1.13
N LYS A 11 -11.98 -1.19 -0.44
CA LYS A 11 -13.43 -1.19 -0.19
C LYS A 11 -14.20 -1.18 -1.50
N GLU A 12 -13.82 -0.35 -2.46
CA GLU A 12 -14.40 -0.31 -3.81
C GLU A 12 -14.31 -1.66 -4.52
N PHE A 13 -13.16 -2.30 -4.49
CA PHE A 13 -12.98 -3.65 -5.04
C PHE A 13 -13.93 -4.66 -4.39
N LEU A 14 -13.98 -4.69 -3.06
CA LEU A 14 -14.82 -5.62 -2.32
C LEU A 14 -16.32 -5.36 -2.58
N THR A 15 -16.73 -4.16 -2.99
CA THR A 15 -18.13 -3.90 -3.36
C THR A 15 -18.61 -4.74 -4.54
N LYS A 16 -17.69 -5.16 -5.42
CA LYS A 16 -17.97 -6.03 -6.56
C LYS A 16 -18.15 -7.50 -6.14
N TYR A 17 -17.87 -7.81 -4.87
CA TYR A 17 -17.84 -9.16 -4.30
C TYR A 17 -18.56 -9.24 -2.94
N ARG A 18 -19.74 -8.62 -2.81
CA ARG A 18 -20.47 -8.48 -1.52
C ARG A 18 -20.76 -9.78 -0.76
N ASN A 19 -20.83 -10.91 -1.45
CA ASN A 19 -21.11 -12.22 -0.86
C ASN A 19 -19.85 -13.00 -0.47
N LYS A 20 -18.65 -12.45 -0.73
CA LYS A 20 -17.37 -13.10 -0.49
C LYS A 20 -16.85 -12.74 0.90
N LYS A 21 -16.30 -13.74 1.60
CA LYS A 21 -15.79 -13.58 2.96
C LYS A 21 -14.31 -13.27 2.97
N SER A 22 -13.89 -12.37 3.86
CA SER A 22 -12.50 -11.99 4.02
C SER A 22 -11.93 -12.42 5.38
N PHE A 23 -10.67 -12.83 5.39
CA PHE A 23 -9.86 -12.92 6.60
C PHE A 23 -8.92 -11.72 6.65
N PHE A 24 -9.06 -10.90 7.70
CA PHE A 24 -8.26 -9.70 7.86
C PHE A 24 -7.01 -10.00 8.69
N VAL A 25 -5.88 -9.50 8.21
CA VAL A 25 -4.57 -9.44 8.88
C VAL A 25 -4.22 -7.95 8.95
N THR A 26 -4.94 -7.25 9.83
CA THR A 26 -4.88 -5.80 10.02
C THR A 26 -4.93 -5.42 11.51
N THR A 27 -4.72 -4.15 11.83
CA THR A 27 -5.15 -3.58 13.12
C THR A 27 -6.67 -3.63 13.27
N ALA A 28 -7.16 -3.53 14.52
CA ALA A 28 -8.59 -3.51 14.82
C ALA A 28 -9.26 -2.24 14.26
N GLU A 29 -8.54 -1.13 14.25
CA GLU A 29 -8.96 0.16 13.68
C GLU A 29 -9.25 0.02 12.19
N VAL A 30 -8.33 -0.59 11.44
CA VAL A 30 -8.50 -0.83 10.01
C VAL A 30 -9.62 -1.83 9.77
N GLU A 31 -9.76 -2.86 10.60
CA GLU A 31 -10.83 -3.85 10.43
C GLU A 31 -12.23 -3.22 10.59
N LYS A 32 -12.40 -2.20 11.44
CA LYS A 32 -13.67 -1.46 11.60
C LYS A 32 -14.14 -0.79 10.31
N GLU A 33 -13.22 -0.37 9.43
CA GLU A 33 -13.55 0.19 8.11
C GLU A 33 -14.26 -0.82 7.20
N PHE A 34 -14.15 -2.12 7.50
CA PHE A 34 -14.73 -3.22 6.73
C PHE A 34 -15.89 -3.92 7.43
N GLN A 35 -16.46 -3.35 8.50
CA GLN A 35 -17.54 -3.99 9.27
C GLN A 35 -18.78 -4.41 8.45
N ASN A 36 -19.02 -3.75 7.31
CA ASN A 36 -20.14 -4.03 6.40
C ASN A 36 -19.84 -5.14 5.37
N PHE A 37 -18.65 -5.75 5.41
CA PHE A 37 -18.24 -6.83 4.53
C PHE A 37 -18.22 -8.16 5.29
N PRO A 38 -18.62 -9.29 4.67
CA PRO A 38 -18.56 -10.58 5.32
C PRO A 38 -17.11 -10.95 5.71
N LYS A 39 -16.92 -11.45 6.92
CA LYS A 39 -15.62 -11.90 7.43
C LYS A 39 -15.68 -13.30 7.99
N VAL A 40 -14.52 -13.97 8.01
CA VAL A 40 -14.33 -15.23 8.75
C VAL A 40 -13.66 -14.96 10.09
N GLU A 41 -13.99 -15.76 11.09
CA GLU A 41 -13.34 -15.74 12.40
C GLU A 41 -11.90 -16.28 12.34
N SER A 42 -11.06 -15.87 13.29
CA SER A 42 -9.64 -16.26 13.37
C SER A 42 -9.38 -17.67 13.92
N ASN A 43 -10.43 -18.46 14.11
CA ASN A 43 -10.35 -19.85 14.61
C ASN A 43 -10.04 -20.88 13.51
N GLY A 44 -10.07 -20.49 12.24
CA GLY A 44 -9.76 -21.38 11.10
C GLY A 44 -10.85 -22.40 10.75
N SER A 45 -12.07 -22.27 11.29
CA SER A 45 -13.18 -23.19 10.99
C SER A 45 -13.83 -22.95 9.63
N GLU A 46 -13.71 -21.73 9.11
CA GLU A 46 -14.28 -21.32 7.82
C GLU A 46 -13.20 -20.89 6.84
N MET A 47 -13.41 -21.18 5.56
CA MET A 47 -12.50 -20.78 4.48
C MET A 47 -12.91 -19.38 3.96
N PRO A 48 -12.02 -18.38 3.97
CA PRO A 48 -12.27 -17.11 3.32
C PRO A 48 -12.05 -17.20 1.81
N ASP A 49 -12.68 -16.31 1.06
CA ASP A 49 -12.37 -16.08 -0.35
C ASP A 49 -11.14 -15.17 -0.52
N PHE A 50 -10.95 -14.24 0.42
CA PHE A 50 -9.86 -13.25 0.42
C PHE A 50 -9.08 -13.28 1.73
N VAL A 51 -7.75 -13.18 1.65
CA VAL A 51 -6.89 -12.84 2.77
C VAL A 51 -6.37 -11.43 2.53
N ILE A 52 -6.70 -10.52 3.45
CA ILE A 52 -6.35 -9.10 3.35
C ILE A 52 -5.25 -8.79 4.36
N ILE A 53 -4.11 -8.27 3.90
CA ILE A 53 -3.01 -7.83 4.76
C ILE A 53 -2.85 -6.32 4.60
N GLY A 54 -2.87 -5.60 5.72
CA GLY A 54 -2.75 -4.14 5.68
C GLY A 54 -2.61 -3.49 7.04
N ASP A 55 -1.78 -2.44 7.12
CA ASP A 55 -1.60 -1.55 8.29
C ASP A 55 -1.66 -2.32 9.61
N PHE A 56 -0.73 -3.27 9.73
CA PHE A 56 -0.59 -4.19 10.87
C PHE A 56 0.25 -3.59 12.00
N ARG A 57 1.05 -2.55 11.70
CA ARG A 57 1.94 -1.83 12.63
C ARG A 57 2.73 -2.78 13.52
N ASP A 58 2.51 -2.76 14.83
CA ASP A 58 3.24 -3.57 15.81
C ASP A 58 2.52 -4.89 16.13
N ASN A 59 1.41 -5.21 15.46
CA ASN A 59 0.55 -6.33 15.79
C ASN A 59 0.99 -7.67 15.16
N TRP A 60 2.31 -7.85 14.94
CA TRP A 60 2.89 -9.01 14.23
C TRP A 60 2.70 -10.35 14.98
N ASP A 61 1.55 -11.00 14.79
CA ASP A 61 1.27 -12.34 15.33
C ASP A 61 1.58 -13.45 14.30
N VAL A 62 2.59 -14.27 14.61
CA VAL A 62 3.00 -15.42 13.80
C VAL A 62 1.88 -16.44 13.60
N ASN A 63 1.01 -16.67 14.58
CA ASN A 63 -0.12 -17.57 14.44
C ASN A 63 -1.14 -17.04 13.43
N ARG A 64 -1.41 -15.73 13.44
CA ARG A 64 -2.28 -15.07 12.47
C ARG A 64 -1.69 -15.13 11.07
N LEU A 65 -0.38 -14.94 10.93
CA LEU A 65 0.34 -15.08 9.65
C LEU A 65 0.30 -16.53 9.13
N ASN A 66 0.51 -17.53 9.98
CA ASN A 66 0.40 -18.93 9.60
C ASN A 66 -1.00 -19.30 9.15
N LEU A 67 -2.03 -18.78 9.82
CA LEU A 67 -3.42 -18.98 9.40
C LEU A 67 -3.71 -18.31 8.05
N ALA A 68 -3.25 -17.08 7.86
CA ALA A 68 -3.33 -16.37 6.59
C ALA A 68 -2.66 -17.17 5.46
N PHE A 69 -1.43 -17.65 5.69
CA PHE A 69 -0.71 -18.50 4.75
C PHE A 69 -1.49 -19.77 4.42
N LYS A 70 -2.01 -20.48 5.42
CA LYS A 70 -2.82 -21.70 5.22
C LYS A 70 -4.04 -21.43 4.34
N PHE A 71 -4.72 -20.29 4.53
CA PHE A 71 -5.84 -19.91 3.68
C PHE A 71 -5.41 -19.62 2.24
N VAL A 72 -4.35 -18.83 2.05
CA VAL A 72 -3.84 -18.54 0.70
C VAL A 72 -3.37 -19.81 -0.02
N PHE A 73 -2.64 -20.67 0.68
CA PHE A 73 -2.18 -21.97 0.17
C PHE A 73 -3.34 -22.88 -0.27
N LYS A 74 -4.51 -22.74 0.38
CA LYS A 74 -5.73 -23.48 0.04
C LYS A 74 -6.61 -22.78 -1.01
N GLY A 75 -6.18 -21.65 -1.56
CA GLY A 75 -6.83 -20.98 -2.69
C GLY A 75 -7.52 -19.66 -2.38
N ALA A 76 -7.44 -19.13 -1.15
CA ALA A 76 -7.88 -17.75 -0.92
C ALA A 76 -7.00 -16.77 -1.70
N LYS A 77 -7.61 -15.74 -2.28
CA LYS A 77 -6.86 -14.69 -2.98
C LYS A 77 -6.17 -13.78 -1.97
N LEU A 78 -4.88 -13.51 -2.17
CA LEU A 78 -4.08 -12.62 -1.33
C LEU A 78 -4.19 -11.17 -1.81
N LEU A 79 -4.70 -10.30 -0.95
CA LEU A 79 -4.87 -8.88 -1.17
C LEU A 79 -3.98 -8.09 -0.19
N GLY A 80 -3.18 -7.15 -0.69
CA GLY A 80 -2.34 -6.27 0.12
C GLY A 80 -2.75 -4.82 -0.02
N THR A 81 -2.88 -4.08 1.09
CA THR A 81 -3.19 -2.64 1.01
C THR A 81 -2.03 -1.84 0.43
N GLN A 82 -0.79 -2.29 0.58
CA GLN A 82 0.37 -1.65 -0.04
C GLN A 82 1.49 -2.64 -0.33
N GLY A 83 2.38 -2.26 -1.26
CA GLY A 83 3.55 -3.05 -1.66
C GLY A 83 4.86 -2.66 -0.95
N ASN A 84 4.84 -1.66 -0.07
CA ASN A 84 6.05 -1.18 0.60
C ASN A 84 6.72 -2.25 1.45
N ARG A 85 8.03 -2.42 1.26
CA ARG A 85 8.84 -3.39 2.01
C ARG A 85 9.12 -2.90 3.43
N TYR A 86 9.41 -1.61 3.56
CA TYR A 86 9.74 -0.97 4.83
C TYR A 86 9.40 0.53 4.77
N PHE A 87 9.28 1.11 5.95
CA PHE A 87 9.20 2.56 6.17
C PHE A 87 10.26 2.97 7.20
N LEU A 88 10.49 4.27 7.37
CA LEU A 88 11.32 4.79 8.45
C LEU A 88 10.43 5.24 9.61
N ASP A 89 10.73 4.78 10.82
CA ASP A 89 10.01 5.23 12.01
C ASP A 89 10.36 6.70 12.37
N ARG A 90 9.80 7.19 13.48
CA ARG A 90 10.04 8.57 13.94
C ARG A 90 11.50 8.85 14.32
N LYS A 91 12.32 7.83 14.52
CA LYS A 91 13.76 7.93 14.80
C LYS A 91 14.60 7.77 13.53
N GLY A 92 13.98 7.49 12.39
CA GLY A 92 14.65 7.24 11.13
C GLY A 92 15.11 5.79 10.96
N GLU A 93 14.68 4.87 11.84
CA GLU A 93 15.09 3.47 11.77
C GLU A 93 14.19 2.69 10.78
N PRO A 94 14.77 1.77 9.98
CA PRO A 94 14.00 0.97 9.05
C PRO A 94 13.14 -0.07 9.78
N VAL A 95 11.84 -0.05 9.51
CA VAL A 95 10.85 -0.98 10.08
C VAL A 95 10.11 -1.70 8.96
N LEU A 96 9.92 -3.01 9.11
CA LEU A 96 9.17 -3.83 8.15
C LEU A 96 7.76 -3.28 7.97
N ASP A 97 7.34 -3.22 6.71
CA ASP A 97 6.01 -2.75 6.34
C ASP A 97 5.18 -3.89 5.72
N THR A 98 3.89 -3.63 5.56
CA THR A 98 2.84 -4.51 5.04
C THR A 98 3.30 -5.33 3.82
N GLY A 99 3.97 -4.69 2.86
CA GLY A 99 4.41 -5.35 1.63
C GLY A 99 5.43 -6.47 1.87
N SER A 100 6.24 -6.39 2.92
CA SER A 100 7.15 -7.49 3.30
C SER A 100 6.39 -8.75 3.71
N PHE A 101 5.28 -8.61 4.44
CA PHE A 101 4.47 -9.74 4.89
C PHE A 101 3.57 -10.28 3.78
N VAL A 102 3.06 -9.40 2.92
CA VAL A 102 2.41 -9.80 1.66
C VAL A 102 3.38 -10.63 0.82
N LYS A 103 4.63 -10.17 0.67
CA LYS A 103 5.66 -10.89 -0.09
C LYS A 103 6.02 -12.23 0.55
N LEU A 104 6.12 -12.29 1.88
CA LEU A 104 6.37 -13.52 2.63
C LEU A 104 5.31 -14.58 2.31
N ILE A 105 4.03 -14.24 2.48
CA ILE A 105 2.93 -15.19 2.26
C ILE A 105 2.80 -15.53 0.76
N ALA A 106 2.92 -14.54 -0.12
CA ALA A 106 2.89 -14.75 -1.57
C ALA A 106 3.98 -15.74 -2.03
N SER A 107 5.21 -15.54 -1.54
CA SER A 107 6.34 -16.39 -1.87
C SER A 107 6.16 -17.81 -1.33
N ALA A 108 5.70 -17.95 -0.08
CA ALA A 108 5.48 -19.26 0.53
C ALA A 108 4.35 -20.04 -0.17
N ALA A 109 3.30 -19.36 -0.62
CA ALA A 109 2.16 -19.99 -1.28
C ALA A 109 2.31 -20.11 -2.81
N GLY A 110 3.36 -19.53 -3.41
CA GLY A 110 3.57 -19.54 -4.86
C GLY A 110 2.51 -18.74 -5.63
N VAL A 111 1.99 -17.66 -5.05
CA VAL A 111 0.93 -16.83 -5.65
C VAL A 111 1.40 -15.41 -5.94
N VAL A 112 0.74 -14.73 -6.88
CA VAL A 112 0.90 -13.29 -7.11
C VAL A 112 -0.18 -12.55 -6.31
N PRO A 113 0.19 -11.65 -5.37
CA PRO A 113 -0.78 -10.87 -4.62
C PRO A 113 -1.35 -9.74 -5.47
N GLN A 114 -2.59 -9.34 -5.18
CA GLN A 114 -3.15 -8.09 -5.71
C GLN A 114 -2.90 -6.97 -4.70
N ILE A 115 -2.22 -5.91 -5.14
CA ILE A 115 -1.90 -4.73 -4.32
C ILE A 115 -2.90 -3.61 -4.63
N PHE A 116 -3.28 -2.81 -3.64
CA PHE A 116 -4.23 -1.70 -3.77
C PHE A 116 -3.62 -0.31 -3.52
N GLY A 117 -2.29 -0.24 -3.49
CA GLY A 117 -1.54 1.00 -3.26
C GLY A 117 -0.54 1.32 -4.38
N LYS A 118 0.23 2.38 -4.17
CA LYS A 118 1.36 2.78 -5.01
C LYS A 118 2.38 1.62 -5.16
N PRO A 119 3.09 1.52 -6.31
CA PRO A 119 3.15 2.44 -7.45
C PRO A 119 2.09 2.18 -8.54
N LEU A 120 1.03 1.41 -8.26
CA LEU A 120 0.08 1.01 -9.30
C LEU A 120 -0.61 2.20 -9.96
N LYS A 121 -0.68 2.18 -11.29
CA LYS A 121 -1.27 3.24 -12.11
C LYS A 121 -2.72 3.53 -11.69
N GLU A 122 -3.46 2.46 -11.43
CA GLU A 122 -4.87 2.51 -11.03
C GLU A 122 -5.08 3.26 -9.72
N TYR A 123 -4.10 3.27 -8.81
CA TYR A 123 -4.17 4.01 -7.56
C TYR A 123 -4.15 5.53 -7.80
N PHE A 124 -3.25 6.00 -8.66
CA PHE A 124 -3.16 7.42 -9.01
C PHE A 124 -4.36 7.87 -9.85
N LEU A 125 -4.82 7.04 -10.78
CA LEU A 125 -6.03 7.33 -11.56
C LEU A 125 -7.26 7.52 -10.67
N GLN A 126 -7.49 6.61 -9.71
CA GLN A 126 -8.58 6.75 -8.76
C GLN A 126 -8.46 8.02 -7.91
N ALA A 127 -7.24 8.40 -7.51
CA ALA A 127 -7.02 9.64 -6.77
C ALA A 127 -7.33 10.89 -7.62
N LEU A 128 -6.92 10.90 -8.89
CA LEU A 128 -7.24 12.00 -9.83
C LEU A 128 -8.73 12.10 -10.09
N ASP A 129 -9.40 10.98 -10.34
CA ASP A 129 -10.86 10.92 -10.55
C ASP A 129 -11.63 11.42 -9.32
N MET A 130 -11.17 11.07 -8.10
CA MET A 130 -11.78 11.54 -6.85
C MET A 130 -11.63 13.06 -6.68
N LEU A 131 -10.52 13.63 -7.14
CA LEU A 131 -10.22 15.06 -7.03
C LEU A 131 -10.77 15.89 -8.21
N ASP A 132 -11.30 15.25 -9.25
CA ASP A 132 -11.72 15.89 -10.50
C ASP A 132 -10.57 16.71 -11.14
N LEU A 133 -9.37 16.15 -11.14
CA LEU A 133 -8.15 16.79 -11.67
C LEU A 133 -7.52 15.98 -12.80
N ASN A 134 -6.94 16.68 -13.76
CA ASN A 134 -6.12 16.07 -14.80
C ASN A 134 -4.67 15.91 -14.32
N SER A 135 -3.94 14.99 -14.95
CA SER A 135 -2.54 14.71 -14.57
C SER A 135 -1.61 15.92 -14.72
N ASN A 136 -1.89 16.84 -15.67
CA ASN A 136 -1.10 18.07 -15.86
C ASN A 136 -1.36 19.15 -14.80
N GLU A 137 -2.34 18.96 -13.93
CA GLU A 137 -2.69 19.87 -12.84
C GLU A 137 -2.10 19.41 -11.49
N VAL A 138 -1.42 18.25 -11.48
CA VAL A 138 -1.03 17.55 -10.25
C VAL A 138 0.48 17.28 -10.23
N ILE A 139 1.07 17.59 -9.08
CA ILE A 139 2.41 17.12 -8.71
C ILE A 139 2.28 16.05 -7.63
N VAL A 140 3.20 15.09 -7.62
CA VAL A 140 3.34 14.11 -6.55
C VAL A 140 4.55 14.46 -5.72
N ILE A 141 4.35 14.61 -4.41
CA ILE A 141 5.42 14.82 -3.44
C ILE A 141 5.44 13.59 -2.53
N GLY A 142 6.59 12.91 -2.45
CA GLY A 142 6.71 11.69 -1.67
C GLY A 142 8.13 11.45 -1.19
N ASP A 143 8.31 10.55 -0.23
CA ASP A 143 9.60 10.19 0.31
C ASP A 143 10.13 8.87 -0.25
N ASP A 144 9.31 8.12 -1.02
CA ASP A 144 9.68 6.83 -1.55
C ASP A 144 9.87 6.82 -3.06
N LEU A 145 11.08 6.50 -3.49
CA LEU A 145 11.43 6.40 -4.90
C LEU A 145 10.64 5.29 -5.62
N GLU A 146 10.44 4.13 -4.99
CA GLU A 146 9.86 2.95 -5.65
C GLU A 146 8.34 3.01 -5.73
N THR A 147 7.69 3.77 -4.84
CA THR A 147 6.22 3.85 -4.79
C THR A 147 5.70 5.20 -5.23
N ASP A 148 6.11 6.29 -4.59
CA ASP A 148 5.64 7.63 -4.92
C ASP A 148 6.14 8.07 -6.29
N ILE A 149 7.47 8.10 -6.44
CA ILE A 149 8.12 8.68 -7.61
C ILE A 149 7.92 7.80 -8.83
N ALA A 150 8.16 6.49 -8.72
CA ALA A 150 7.91 5.56 -9.82
C ALA A 150 6.45 5.57 -10.27
N GLY A 151 5.51 5.59 -9.33
CA GLY A 151 4.08 5.64 -9.62
C GLY A 151 3.67 6.94 -10.33
N ALA A 152 4.19 8.07 -9.87
CA ALA A 152 3.98 9.38 -10.48
C ALA A 152 4.51 9.44 -11.93
N ILE A 153 5.75 8.97 -12.16
CA ILE A 153 6.37 8.97 -13.49
C ILE A 153 5.58 8.07 -14.46
N ASN A 154 5.13 6.91 -14.01
CA ASN A 154 4.29 6.01 -14.82
C ASN A 154 2.95 6.63 -15.23
N MET A 155 2.52 7.67 -14.51
CA MET A 155 1.33 8.47 -14.78
C MET A 155 1.62 9.75 -15.59
N GLY A 156 2.88 10.05 -15.89
CA GLY A 156 3.28 11.31 -16.51
C GLY A 156 3.16 12.52 -15.57
N LEU A 157 3.12 12.30 -14.26
CA LEU A 157 3.05 13.34 -13.25
C LEU A 157 4.45 13.87 -12.91
N LEU A 158 4.55 15.16 -12.58
CA LEU A 158 5.76 15.72 -11.99
C LEU A 158 5.94 15.17 -10.58
N ALA A 159 7.13 14.65 -10.28
CA ALA A 159 7.40 13.91 -9.04
C ALA A 159 8.55 14.55 -8.25
N PHE A 160 8.26 15.06 -7.06
CA PHE A 160 9.22 15.65 -6.13
C PHE A 160 9.54 14.64 -5.02
N LEU A 161 10.81 14.31 -4.86
CA LEU A 161 11.28 13.44 -3.79
C LEU A 161 11.71 14.28 -2.59
N VAL A 162 11.25 13.94 -1.38
CA VAL A 162 11.67 14.63 -0.13
C VAL A 162 12.70 13.81 0.65
N ARG A 163 13.64 14.50 1.32
CA ARG A 163 14.66 13.85 2.17
C ARG A 163 14.20 13.51 3.59
N THR A 164 12.99 13.90 3.99
CA THR A 164 12.46 13.63 5.35
C THR A 164 12.11 12.16 5.61
N GLY A 165 12.30 11.27 4.64
CA GLY A 165 12.04 9.84 4.75
C GLY A 165 13.04 9.01 3.94
N LYS A 166 12.57 8.05 3.15
CA LYS A 166 13.47 7.16 2.37
C LYS A 166 14.27 7.90 1.30
N GLY A 167 13.80 9.05 0.84
CA GLY A 167 14.47 9.88 -0.16
C GLY A 167 15.84 10.39 0.28
N GLN A 168 16.18 10.36 1.58
CA GLN A 168 17.54 10.65 2.04
C GLN A 168 18.58 9.68 1.47
N PHE A 169 18.19 8.45 1.14
CA PHE A 169 19.05 7.41 0.59
C PHE A 169 19.12 7.43 -0.94
N TYR A 170 18.45 8.39 -1.59
CA TYR A 170 18.46 8.50 -3.04
C TYR A 170 19.83 8.93 -3.56
N GLU A 171 20.39 8.13 -4.45
CA GLU A 171 21.65 8.40 -5.14
C GLU A 171 21.39 8.44 -6.66
N PRO A 172 21.44 9.62 -7.31
CA PRO A 172 21.10 9.77 -8.73
C PRO A 172 21.85 8.81 -9.66
N ASN A 173 23.13 8.55 -9.35
CA ASN A 173 23.99 7.69 -10.17
C ASN A 173 23.74 6.18 -9.97
N ARG A 174 22.90 5.79 -8.99
CA ARG A 174 22.59 4.39 -8.68
C ARG A 174 21.13 4.01 -8.88
N SER A 175 20.28 4.96 -9.28
CA SER A 175 18.85 4.75 -9.45
C SER A 175 18.45 4.80 -10.92
N GLN A 176 17.58 3.88 -11.34
CA GLN A 176 16.95 3.92 -12.67
C GLN A 176 15.73 4.86 -12.70
N ILE A 177 15.22 5.23 -11.52
CA ILE A 177 14.10 6.15 -11.34
C ILE A 177 14.71 7.50 -10.97
N SER A 178 14.31 8.56 -11.66
CA SER A 178 14.75 9.93 -11.38
C SER A 178 13.54 10.82 -11.11
N PRO A 179 13.41 11.42 -9.91
CA PRO A 179 12.38 12.42 -9.68
C PRO A 179 12.65 13.67 -10.52
N PHE A 180 11.64 14.52 -10.67
CA PHE A 180 11.80 15.85 -11.26
C PHE A 180 12.84 16.67 -10.48
N THR A 181 12.75 16.64 -9.15
CA THR A 181 13.77 17.21 -8.26
C THR A 181 13.73 16.52 -6.90
N LEU A 182 14.84 16.68 -6.16
CA LEU A 182 14.99 16.25 -4.79
C LEU A 182 15.03 17.49 -3.90
N ILE A 183 14.15 17.55 -2.91
CA ILE A 183 14.02 18.67 -1.98
C ILE A 183 14.20 18.20 -0.54
N ASP A 184 14.62 19.11 0.34
CA ASP A 184 14.94 18.74 1.73
C ASP A 184 13.69 18.35 2.52
N SER A 185 12.59 19.06 2.32
CA SER A 185 11.31 18.80 2.97
C SER A 185 10.15 19.36 2.16
N LEU A 186 8.91 19.06 2.58
CA LEU A 186 7.72 19.66 2.00
C LEU A 186 7.74 21.20 2.05
N ASN A 187 8.34 21.80 3.09
CA ASN A 187 8.42 23.26 3.21
C ASN A 187 9.24 23.92 2.09
N SER A 188 10.19 23.18 1.50
CA SER A 188 11.03 23.65 0.40
C SER A 188 10.32 23.67 -0.96
N ILE A 189 9.06 23.20 -1.02
CA ILE A 189 8.31 23.18 -2.29
C ILE A 189 7.97 24.58 -2.80
N LEU A 190 7.82 25.54 -1.89
CA LEU A 190 7.44 26.92 -2.23
C LEU A 190 8.52 27.65 -3.05
N ASP A 191 9.76 27.16 -3.06
CA ASP A 191 10.84 27.75 -3.87
C ASP A 191 10.67 27.44 -5.38
N TYR A 192 9.68 26.61 -5.74
CA TYR A 192 9.41 26.17 -7.11
C TYR A 192 8.11 26.76 -7.71
N PHE A 193 7.38 27.60 -6.95
CA PHE A 193 6.10 28.21 -7.34
C PHE A 193 6.07 29.70 -6.97
#